data_AF-A0A971G0W9-F1
#
_entry.id   AF-A0A971G0W9-F1
#
_cell.length_a   1.000
_cell.length_b   1.000
_cell.length_c   1.000
_cell.angle_alpha   90.00
_cell.angle_beta   90.00
_cell.angle_gamma   90.00
#
_symmetry.space_group_name_H-M   'P 1'
#
loop_
_entity.id
_entity.type
_entity.pdbx_description
1 polymer ?
#
loop_
_entity_poly.entity_id
_entity_poly.type
_entity_poly.pdbx_seq_one_letter_code
_entity_poly.pdbx_strand_id
1 'polypeptide(L)'
;MKKWILAMVLVVLLAIPPMALSESYLVFTTEPAVYGLMLMDDNGEVISSVSAKKETATAIYWTLRIRNSGAAYATFYEQDSHGNWMKTDLTYELSFFFPDSETPAPAPTAGVAAAAWPEMEYESITVSVYPLPEDKRYQSRCGPSRTYHGAGAYKSYKIESIQALFIEGDYVLADLSYTTVGNRRVYFQTSIFHSLKWVPSVSLEGYPAYTLETLTPRFGPGMKYDSFDQAQIGQGTPLQVFFEENGWVFAEFDCSELGIVRAWIPVEQVQ
;
A
#
# COMPACT_ATOMS: atom_id res chain seq x y z
N MET A 1 27.32 25.13 -17.76
CA MET A 1 27.42 25.89 -16.49
C MET A 1 27.19 24.89 -15.36
N LYS A 2 28.06 24.89 -14.34
CA LYS A 2 28.01 23.93 -13.22
C LYS A 2 26.74 24.16 -12.38
N LYS A 3 25.79 23.24 -12.42
CA LYS A 3 24.63 23.23 -11.53
C LYS A 3 25.10 22.79 -10.14
N TRP A 4 25.12 23.72 -9.18
CA TRP A 4 25.39 23.38 -7.78
C TRP A 4 24.08 22.87 -7.16
N ILE A 5 23.90 21.56 -7.14
CA ILE A 5 22.85 20.94 -6.33
C ILE A 5 23.39 20.87 -4.91
N LEU A 6 22.87 21.73 -4.02
CA LEU A 6 23.12 21.61 -2.58
C LEU A 6 22.03 20.70 -2.01
N ALA A 7 22.33 19.42 -1.87
CA ALA A 7 21.52 18.50 -1.08
C ALA A 7 21.80 18.78 0.40
N MET A 8 20.85 19.40 1.09
CA MET A 8 20.94 19.57 2.54
C MET A 8 20.09 18.47 3.17
N VAL A 9 20.76 17.42 3.67
CA VAL A 9 20.11 16.35 4.41
C VAL A 9 19.67 16.90 5.76
N LEU A 10 18.37 17.10 5.94
CA LEU A 10 17.79 17.35 7.26
C LEU A 10 17.14 16.06 7.75
N VAL A 11 17.91 15.24 8.48
CA VAL A 11 17.35 14.11 9.23
C VAL A 11 16.60 14.71 10.43
N VAL A 12 15.28 14.88 10.32
CA VAL A 12 14.45 15.21 11.47
C VAL A 12 14.22 13.93 12.28
N LEU A 13 15.23 13.58 13.10
CA LEU A 13 15.09 12.60 14.18
C LEU A 13 14.22 13.22 15.28
N LEU A 14 12.90 13.13 15.14
CA LEU A 14 12.01 13.29 16.27
C LEU A 14 12.21 12.05 17.15
N ALA A 15 12.73 12.26 18.36
CA ALA A 15 12.94 11.23 19.37
C ALA A 15 11.59 10.60 19.78
N ILE A 16 11.19 9.59 19.02
CA ILE A 16 10.08 8.69 19.25
C ILE A 16 10.75 7.31 19.41
N PRO A 17 10.33 6.44 20.34
CA PRO A 17 10.94 5.12 20.60
C PRO A 17 11.14 4.32 19.30
N PRO A 18 12.04 3.32 19.26
CA PRO A 18 12.46 2.62 18.04
C PRO A 18 11.29 1.83 17.43
N MET A 19 10.42 2.54 16.74
CA MET A 19 9.50 2.04 15.75
C MET A 19 10.24 2.18 14.43
N ALA A 20 10.33 1.10 13.67
CA ALA A 20 10.92 1.09 12.34
C ALA A 20 10.37 2.27 11.52
N LEU A 21 11.16 3.33 11.34
CA LEU A 21 10.81 4.44 10.48
C LEU A 21 10.96 3.94 9.03
N SER A 22 9.85 3.48 8.44
CA SER A 22 9.81 3.01 7.04
C SER A 22 9.91 4.15 6.02
N GLU A 23 10.01 5.39 6.48
CA GLU A 23 9.93 6.59 5.67
C GLU A 23 10.98 7.63 6.07
N SER A 24 11.73 8.09 5.08
CA SER A 24 12.73 9.14 5.23
C SER A 24 12.41 10.30 4.31
N TYR A 25 12.71 11.53 4.74
CA TYR A 25 12.46 12.73 3.95
C TYR A 25 13.78 13.37 3.50
N LEU A 26 13.87 13.74 2.23
CA LEU A 26 14.99 14.53 1.70
C LEU A 26 14.53 15.87 1.15
N VAL A 27 15.36 16.88 1.37
CA VAL A 27 15.14 18.21 0.83
C VAL A 27 16.16 18.49 -0.27
N PHE A 28 15.67 18.75 -1.47
CA PHE A 28 16.46 19.11 -2.63
C PHE A 28 16.24 20.57 -2.99
N THR A 29 17.31 21.25 -3.41
CA THR A 29 17.23 22.60 -3.98
C THR A 29 17.67 22.53 -5.44
N THR A 30 16.82 23.00 -6.35
CA THR A 30 17.10 23.05 -7.79
C THR A 30 16.94 24.46 -8.32
N GLU A 31 17.39 24.69 -9.56
CA GLU A 31 17.06 25.90 -10.31
C GLU A 31 15.56 25.94 -10.69
N PRO A 32 15.00 27.14 -10.98
CA PRO A 32 13.59 27.28 -11.41
C PRO A 32 13.22 26.56 -12.71
N ALA A 33 14.19 26.09 -13.48
CA ALA A 33 13.96 25.39 -14.74
C ALA A 33 13.70 23.88 -14.59
N VAL A 34 13.69 23.35 -13.36
CA VAL A 34 13.38 21.94 -13.08
C VAL A 34 11.89 21.79 -12.77
N TYR A 35 11.21 20.88 -13.47
CA TYR A 35 9.75 20.74 -13.41
C TYR A 35 9.29 19.60 -12.52
N GLY A 36 10.18 18.68 -12.16
CA GLY A 36 9.88 17.52 -11.32
C GLY A 36 11.15 16.84 -10.85
N LEU A 37 11.04 16.09 -9.74
CA LEU A 37 12.12 15.31 -9.16
C LEU A 37 11.65 13.90 -8.81
N MET A 38 12.55 12.94 -8.98
CA MET A 38 12.38 11.61 -8.41
C MET A 38 13.73 10.96 -8.06
N LEU A 39 13.67 9.99 -7.16
CA LEU A 39 14.69 8.97 -6.95
C LEU A 39 14.16 7.67 -7.51
N MET A 40 15.02 7.00 -8.27
CA MET A 40 14.77 5.69 -8.84
C MET A 40 15.86 4.75 -8.34
N ASP A 41 15.50 3.58 -7.84
CA ASP A 41 16.47 2.60 -7.40
C ASP A 41 17.18 1.91 -8.58
N ASP A 42 18.16 1.07 -8.26
CA ASP A 42 18.96 0.36 -9.27
C ASP A 42 18.14 -0.65 -10.09
N ASN A 43 16.93 -1.00 -9.65
CA ASN A 43 15.99 -1.86 -10.37
C ASN A 43 15.08 -1.06 -11.30
N GLY A 44 15.18 0.27 -11.31
CA GLY A 44 14.33 1.14 -12.11
C GLY A 44 13.01 1.51 -11.44
N GLU A 45 12.84 1.20 -10.16
CA GLU A 45 11.64 1.54 -9.39
C GLU A 45 11.71 2.97 -8.85
N VAL A 46 10.65 3.75 -9.00
CA VAL A 46 10.56 5.08 -8.38
C VAL A 46 10.26 4.93 -6.89
N ILE A 47 11.22 5.30 -6.04
CA ILE A 47 11.13 5.13 -4.57
C ILE A 47 10.82 6.42 -3.83
N SER A 48 10.56 7.51 -4.55
CA SER A 48 10.27 8.81 -3.95
C SER A 48 8.95 9.39 -4.43
N SER A 49 8.32 10.19 -3.58
CA SER A 49 7.20 11.07 -3.94
C SER A 49 7.47 12.50 -3.47
N VAL A 50 7.03 13.50 -4.23
CA VAL A 50 7.11 14.90 -3.81
C VAL A 50 6.05 15.15 -2.73
N SER A 51 6.49 15.34 -1.49
CA SER A 51 5.64 15.66 -0.35
C SER A 51 5.36 17.15 -0.23
N ALA A 52 6.30 18.01 -0.62
CA ALA A 52 6.13 19.45 -0.63
C ALA A 52 7.03 20.12 -1.68
N LYS A 53 6.58 21.26 -2.20
CA LYS A 53 7.31 22.10 -3.15
C LYS A 53 7.17 23.56 -2.74
N LYS A 54 8.29 24.29 -2.71
CA LYS A 54 8.31 25.75 -2.48
C LYS A 54 9.21 26.41 -3.51
N GLU A 55 8.65 27.33 -4.29
CA GLU A 55 9.38 28.06 -5.32
C GLU A 55 9.76 29.47 -4.82
N THR A 56 10.94 29.93 -5.23
CA THR A 56 11.39 31.31 -5.09
C THR A 56 11.83 31.84 -6.45
N ALA A 57 12.17 33.13 -6.53
CA ALA A 57 12.68 33.72 -7.78
C ALA A 57 13.98 33.07 -8.29
N THR A 58 14.73 32.38 -7.43
CA THR A 58 16.06 31.85 -7.76
C THR A 58 16.21 30.35 -7.57
N ALA A 59 15.25 29.67 -6.94
CA ALA A 59 15.36 28.25 -6.63
C ALA A 59 14.00 27.59 -6.40
N ILE A 60 13.98 26.26 -6.47
CA ILE A 60 12.87 25.42 -6.03
C ILE A 60 13.36 24.49 -4.94
N TYR A 61 12.65 24.48 -3.82
CA TYR A 61 12.86 23.54 -2.72
C TYR A 61 11.82 22.43 -2.82
N TRP A 62 12.30 21.20 -2.82
CA TRP A 62 11.49 20.00 -2.93
C TRP A 62 11.69 19.16 -1.69
N THR A 63 10.61 18.70 -1.07
CA THR A 63 10.66 17.68 -0.02
C THR A 63 10.19 16.37 -0.65
N LEU A 64 11.09 15.41 -0.76
CA LEU A 64 10.79 14.06 -1.20
C LEU A 64 10.56 13.17 0.02
N ARG A 65 9.46 12.44 0.02
CA ARG A 65 9.25 11.28 0.90
C ARG A 65 9.80 10.06 0.19
N ILE A 66 10.68 9.32 0.85
CA ILE A 66 11.42 8.20 0.30
C ILE A 66 11.01 6.95 1.07
N ARG A 67 10.66 5.90 0.33
CA ARG A 67 10.41 4.58 0.88
C ARG A 67 11.68 3.74 0.80
N ASN A 68 11.85 2.84 1.77
CA ASN A 68 12.88 1.81 1.66
C ASN A 68 12.43 0.77 0.63
N SER A 69 13.17 0.63 -0.48
CA SER A 69 12.93 -0.45 -1.47
C SER A 69 13.79 -1.69 -1.25
N GLY A 70 14.67 -1.68 -0.24
CA GLY A 70 15.68 -2.72 -0.02
C GLY A 70 16.87 -2.65 -1.01
N ALA A 71 16.86 -1.72 -1.97
CA ALA A 71 17.99 -1.48 -2.84
C ALA A 71 19.17 -0.85 -2.08
N ALA A 72 20.39 -1.09 -2.56
CA ALA A 72 21.58 -0.46 -1.98
C ALA A 72 21.67 1.03 -2.36
N TYR A 73 21.28 1.37 -3.59
CA TYR A 73 21.39 2.72 -4.12
C TYR A 73 20.13 3.22 -4.81
N ALA A 74 20.02 4.54 -4.91
CA ALA A 74 19.05 5.21 -5.74
C ALA A 74 19.68 6.38 -6.50
N THR A 75 19.32 6.50 -7.77
CA THR A 75 19.75 7.59 -8.65
C THR A 75 18.68 8.67 -8.76
N PHE A 76 19.13 9.92 -8.77
CA PHE A 76 18.29 11.10 -8.86
C PHE A 76 18.01 11.49 -10.32
N TYR A 77 16.77 11.87 -10.59
CA TYR A 77 16.28 12.30 -11.89
C TYR A 77 15.59 13.66 -11.80
N GLU A 78 15.83 14.51 -12.80
CA GLU A 78 15.17 15.80 -12.99
C GLU A 78 14.24 15.76 -14.19
N GLN A 79 13.09 16.42 -14.10
CA GLN A 79 12.21 16.62 -15.25
C GLN A 79 12.51 17.97 -15.93
N ASP A 80 12.71 17.96 -17.24
CA ASP A 80 12.85 19.18 -18.04
C ASP A 80 11.50 19.84 -18.38
N SER A 81 11.54 21.01 -19.04
CA SER A 81 10.34 21.75 -19.48
C SER A 81 9.48 21.03 -20.52
N HIS A 82 10.00 19.97 -21.13
CA HIS A 82 9.30 19.16 -22.12
C HIS A 82 8.73 17.88 -21.50
N GLY A 83 8.88 17.69 -20.19
CA GLY A 83 8.38 16.53 -19.46
C GLY A 83 9.32 15.32 -19.48
N ASN A 84 10.52 15.44 -20.05
CA ASN A 84 11.49 14.34 -20.11
C ASN A 84 12.22 14.19 -18.77
N TRP A 85 12.35 12.95 -18.30
CA TRP A 85 13.15 12.62 -17.14
C TRP A 85 14.60 12.39 -17.55
N MET A 86 15.49 13.21 -16.99
CA MET A 86 16.93 13.14 -17.21
C MET A 86 17.61 12.55 -15.98
N LYS A 87 18.34 11.45 -16.18
CA LYS A 87 19.21 10.86 -15.16
C LYS A 87 20.30 11.86 -14.82
N THR A 88 20.53 12.10 -13.52
CA THR A 88 21.66 12.89 -13.05
C THR A 88 22.81 11.99 -12.60
N ASP A 89 23.99 12.57 -12.36
CA ASP A 89 25.13 11.85 -11.80
C ASP A 89 25.04 11.67 -10.27
N LEU A 90 23.92 12.06 -9.65
CA LEU A 90 23.71 11.95 -8.21
C LEU A 90 23.08 10.60 -7.86
N THR A 91 23.85 9.79 -7.14
CA THR A 91 23.43 8.51 -6.57
C THR A 91 23.59 8.56 -5.05
N TYR A 92 22.62 8.03 -4.33
CA TYR A 92 22.60 7.95 -2.87
C TYR A 92 22.62 6.50 -2.42
N GLU A 93 23.38 6.21 -1.37
CA GLU A 93 23.31 4.93 -0.67
C GLU A 93 22.11 4.95 0.27
N LEU A 94 21.18 4.00 0.11
CA LEU A 94 19.93 4.01 0.88
C LEU A 94 20.14 3.63 2.35
N SER A 95 21.24 2.93 2.67
CA SER A 95 21.68 2.64 4.05
C SER A 95 21.84 3.92 4.89
N PHE A 96 22.15 5.05 4.27
CA PHE A 96 22.24 6.35 4.94
C PHE A 96 20.86 6.87 5.40
N PHE A 97 19.79 6.51 4.68
CA PHE A 97 18.41 6.90 5.02
C PHE A 97 17.70 5.88 5.90
N PHE A 98 18.16 4.63 5.88
CA PHE A 98 17.56 3.50 6.60
C PHE A 98 18.67 2.68 7.30
N PRO A 99 19.24 3.18 8.41
CA PRO A 99 20.45 2.61 9.02
C PRO A 99 20.29 1.21 9.64
N ASP A 100 19.14 0.54 9.52
CA ASP A 100 18.88 -0.81 10.03
C ASP A 100 18.43 -1.83 8.96
N SER A 101 18.55 -1.53 7.66
CA SER A 101 18.28 -2.56 6.64
C SER A 101 19.53 -3.42 6.43
N GLU A 102 19.53 -4.61 7.06
CA GLU A 102 20.53 -5.64 6.82
C GLU A 102 20.74 -5.89 5.31
N THR A 103 22.02 -6.05 4.96
CA THR A 103 22.57 -6.35 3.64
C THR A 103 21.82 -7.51 2.94
N PRO A 104 21.57 -7.47 1.61
CA PRO A 104 20.72 -8.44 0.94
C PRO A 104 21.25 -9.87 1.07
N ALA A 105 20.32 -10.80 1.32
CA ALA A 105 20.58 -12.23 1.40
C ALA A 105 21.18 -12.77 0.08
N PRO A 106 22.10 -13.75 0.15
CA PRO A 106 22.68 -14.38 -1.03
C PRO A 106 21.63 -15.18 -1.82
N ALA A 107 21.94 -15.40 -3.11
CA ALA A 107 21.18 -16.18 -4.09
C ALA A 107 20.53 -17.47 -3.53
N PRO A 108 19.38 -17.88 -4.08
CA PRO A 108 18.48 -18.85 -3.44
C PRO A 108 19.19 -20.20 -3.27
N THR A 109 19.50 -20.52 -2.02
CA THR A 109 19.76 -21.91 -1.64
C THR A 109 18.41 -22.53 -1.36
N ALA A 110 18.01 -23.49 -2.20
CA ALA A 110 16.79 -24.24 -2.00
C ALA A 110 16.71 -24.80 -0.56
N GLY A 111 15.60 -24.54 0.12
CA GLY A 111 15.22 -25.30 1.32
C GLY A 111 15.31 -24.59 2.67
N VAL A 112 15.16 -23.27 2.74
CA VAL A 112 14.73 -22.62 4.00
C VAL A 112 13.26 -22.30 3.85
N ALA A 113 12.41 -22.94 4.66
CA ALA A 113 11.00 -22.60 4.72
C ALA A 113 10.87 -21.10 5.02
N ALA A 114 10.19 -20.36 4.15
CA ALA A 114 9.77 -19.00 4.45
C ALA A 114 9.10 -19.02 5.83
N ALA A 115 9.45 -18.07 6.71
CA ALA A 115 8.79 -17.96 8.00
C ALA A 115 7.28 -17.90 7.75
N ALA A 116 6.51 -18.78 8.39
CA ALA A 116 5.07 -18.81 8.22
C ALA A 116 4.48 -17.43 8.57
N TRP A 117 3.60 -16.93 7.72
CA TRP A 117 2.86 -15.70 7.99
C TRP A 117 2.05 -15.86 9.28
N PRO A 118 1.77 -14.78 10.02
CA PRO A 118 0.91 -14.90 11.19
C PRO A 118 -0.46 -15.41 10.75
N GLU A 119 -0.87 -16.57 11.28
CA GLU A 119 -2.19 -17.12 11.05
C GLU A 119 -3.22 -16.36 11.87
N MET A 120 -4.26 -15.85 11.21
CA MET A 120 -5.40 -15.24 11.90
C MET A 120 -6.71 -15.77 11.32
N GLU A 121 -7.55 -16.31 12.21
CA GLU A 121 -8.92 -16.67 11.90
C GLU A 121 -9.87 -15.78 12.69
N TYR A 122 -10.87 -15.22 11.99
CA TYR A 122 -11.89 -14.38 12.59
C TYR A 122 -13.24 -15.09 12.53
N GLU A 123 -13.91 -15.20 13.67
CA GLU A 123 -15.29 -15.63 13.72
C GLU A 123 -16.17 -14.56 13.05
N SER A 124 -16.99 -14.98 12.09
CA SER A 124 -17.93 -14.09 11.40
C SER A 124 -19.14 -13.80 12.28
N ILE A 125 -19.40 -12.53 12.55
CA ILE A 125 -20.48 -12.08 13.42
C ILE A 125 -21.58 -11.44 12.59
N THR A 126 -22.81 -11.97 12.69
CA THR A 126 -23.96 -11.34 12.03
C THR A 126 -24.22 -9.97 12.64
N VAL A 127 -24.23 -8.94 11.79
CA VAL A 127 -24.43 -7.54 12.19
C VAL A 127 -25.63 -6.95 11.46
N SER A 128 -26.24 -5.94 12.07
CA SER A 128 -27.35 -5.19 11.47
C SER A 128 -26.89 -3.77 11.12
N VAL A 129 -27.25 -3.31 9.93
CA VAL A 129 -26.98 -1.96 9.44
C VAL A 129 -28.21 -1.08 9.58
N TYR A 130 -28.01 0.23 9.80
CA TYR A 130 -29.07 1.22 9.65
C TYR A 130 -29.64 1.18 8.22
N PRO A 131 -30.91 1.60 8.01
CA PRO A 131 -31.46 1.76 6.68
C PRO A 131 -30.53 2.60 5.79
N LEU A 132 -30.01 1.98 4.73
CA LEU A 132 -29.06 2.59 3.81
C LEU A 132 -29.81 3.18 2.60
N PRO A 133 -29.72 4.50 2.34
CA PRO A 133 -30.19 5.12 1.11
C PRO A 133 -29.74 4.34 -0.15
N GLU A 134 -30.66 4.12 -1.09
CA GLU A 134 -30.46 3.25 -2.27
C GLU A 134 -29.39 3.78 -3.25
N ASP A 135 -29.24 5.11 -3.30
CA ASP A 135 -28.33 5.82 -4.18
C ASP A 135 -26.91 5.92 -3.61
N LYS A 136 -26.77 5.74 -2.30
CA LYS A 136 -25.48 5.86 -1.63
C LYS A 136 -24.69 4.56 -1.64
N ARG A 137 -23.40 4.74 -1.40
CA ARG A 137 -22.37 3.72 -1.39
C ARG A 137 -21.66 3.84 -0.05
N TYR A 138 -21.53 2.72 0.64
CA TYR A 138 -21.11 2.69 2.05
C TYR A 138 -19.95 1.73 2.31
N GLN A 139 -19.42 1.14 1.24
CA GLN A 139 -18.36 0.15 1.29
C GLN A 139 -17.19 0.53 0.40
N SER A 140 -16.00 0.12 0.82
CA SER A 140 -14.77 0.15 0.06
C SER A 140 -14.33 -1.26 -0.28
N ARG A 141 -14.06 -1.48 -1.56
CA ARG A 141 -13.54 -2.74 -2.08
C ARG A 141 -12.00 -2.81 -2.03
N CYS A 142 -11.33 -1.70 -1.72
CA CYS A 142 -9.86 -1.58 -1.77
C CYS A 142 -9.20 -1.45 -0.40
N GLY A 143 -9.94 -1.29 0.70
CA GLY A 143 -9.34 -1.08 2.03
C GLY A 143 -9.96 0.08 2.82
N PRO A 144 -9.53 0.29 4.08
CA PRO A 144 -9.95 1.42 4.90
C PRO A 144 -9.38 2.74 4.32
N SER A 145 -10.16 3.83 4.37
CA SER A 145 -9.67 5.19 4.15
C SER A 145 -8.94 5.49 2.81
N ARG A 146 -9.61 5.31 1.66
CA ARG A 146 -9.37 6.18 0.49
C ARG A 146 -10.70 6.65 -0.10
N THR A 147 -10.70 7.92 -0.54
CA THR A 147 -11.78 8.62 -1.24
C THR A 147 -12.66 7.65 -2.00
N TYR A 148 -13.98 7.64 -1.71
CA TYR A 148 -14.96 6.87 -2.47
C TYR A 148 -14.74 7.10 -3.97
N HIS A 149 -13.94 6.26 -4.61
CA HIS A 149 -13.89 6.16 -6.05
C HIS A 149 -15.24 5.53 -6.40
N GLY A 150 -16.20 6.39 -6.76
CA GLY A 150 -17.58 6.03 -7.09
C GLY A 150 -17.71 5.01 -8.24
N ALA A 151 -16.62 4.47 -8.75
CA ALA A 151 -16.56 3.33 -9.66
C ALA A 151 -16.35 2.03 -8.86
N GLY A 152 -17.43 1.43 -8.35
CA GLY A 152 -17.41 0.01 -7.94
C GLY A 152 -18.04 -0.37 -6.61
N ALA A 153 -18.61 0.58 -5.86
CA ALA A 153 -19.33 0.25 -4.63
C ALA A 153 -20.72 -0.36 -4.93
N TYR A 154 -21.21 -1.21 -4.02
CA TYR A 154 -22.45 -1.97 -4.23
C TYR A 154 -23.71 -1.25 -3.73
N LYS A 155 -24.83 -1.52 -4.39
CA LYS A 155 -26.14 -0.96 -4.04
C LYS A 155 -26.70 -1.66 -2.82
N SER A 156 -27.14 -0.91 -1.81
CA SER A 156 -27.65 -1.46 -0.55
C SER A 156 -28.77 -2.49 -0.73
N TYR A 157 -29.72 -2.25 -1.64
CA TYR A 157 -30.86 -3.15 -1.87
C TYR A 157 -30.51 -4.53 -2.46
N LYS A 158 -29.26 -4.74 -2.89
CA LYS A 158 -28.78 -6.02 -3.45
C LYS A 158 -27.97 -6.85 -2.45
N ILE A 159 -27.78 -6.32 -1.24
CA ILE A 159 -27.10 -6.98 -0.13
C ILE A 159 -28.06 -8.00 0.49
N GLU A 160 -27.65 -9.26 0.54
CA GLU A 160 -28.43 -10.34 1.17
C GLU A 160 -28.07 -10.52 2.64
N SER A 161 -26.77 -10.42 2.96
CA SER A 161 -26.26 -10.48 4.33
C SER A 161 -24.91 -9.79 4.46
N ILE A 162 -24.61 -9.33 5.68
CA ILE A 162 -23.30 -8.79 6.08
C ILE A 162 -22.88 -9.49 7.38
N GLN A 163 -21.69 -10.06 7.39
CA GLN A 163 -21.10 -10.69 8.56
C GLN A 163 -19.74 -10.03 8.84
N ALA A 164 -19.64 -9.34 9.97
CA ALA A 164 -18.43 -8.62 10.36
C ALA A 164 -17.36 -9.60 10.85
N LEU A 165 -16.10 -9.35 10.47
CA LEU A 165 -14.94 -10.14 10.89
C LEU A 165 -14.17 -9.40 11.99
N PHE A 166 -13.74 -8.17 11.71
CA PHE A 166 -13.04 -7.32 12.66
C PHE A 166 -13.25 -5.83 12.36
N ILE A 167 -12.92 -4.99 13.33
CA ILE A 167 -12.88 -3.53 13.25
C ILE A 167 -11.42 -3.09 13.14
N GLU A 168 -11.10 -2.28 12.14
CA GLU A 168 -9.82 -1.59 11.98
C GLU A 168 -10.08 -0.08 11.91
N GLY A 169 -9.73 0.62 12.99
CA GLY A 169 -10.07 2.04 13.14
C GLY A 169 -11.57 2.30 13.00
N ASP A 170 -11.95 3.18 12.06
CA ASP A 170 -13.35 3.53 11.77
C ASP A 170 -14.01 2.61 10.72
N TYR A 171 -13.40 1.47 10.41
CA TYR A 171 -13.89 0.55 9.40
C TYR A 171 -14.09 -0.87 9.93
N VAL A 172 -15.01 -1.59 9.32
CA VAL A 172 -15.33 -3.00 9.58
C VAL A 172 -15.01 -3.79 8.32
N LEU A 173 -14.10 -4.77 8.40
CA LEU A 173 -13.99 -5.78 7.34
C LEU A 173 -15.12 -6.79 7.53
N ALA A 174 -15.90 -7.04 6.48
CA ALA A 174 -17.04 -7.93 6.55
C ALA A 174 -17.18 -8.80 5.30
N ASP A 175 -17.60 -10.04 5.50
CA ASP A 175 -18.15 -10.90 4.46
C ASP A 175 -19.52 -10.34 4.02
N LEU A 176 -19.62 -10.03 2.74
CA LEU A 176 -20.81 -9.53 2.06
C LEU A 176 -21.33 -10.58 1.09
N SER A 177 -22.57 -11.05 1.28
CA SER A 177 -23.31 -11.80 0.25
C SER A 177 -24.11 -10.82 -0.61
N TYR A 178 -23.92 -10.89 -1.92
CA TYR A 178 -24.52 -9.94 -2.86
C TYR A 178 -25.14 -10.64 -4.07
N THR A 179 -26.42 -10.39 -4.29
CA THR A 179 -27.28 -11.08 -5.27
C THR A 179 -26.69 -11.24 -6.68
N THR A 180 -25.87 -10.30 -7.16
CA THR A 180 -25.35 -10.33 -8.55
C THR A 180 -23.88 -10.68 -8.68
N VAL A 181 -23.12 -10.69 -7.58
CA VAL A 181 -21.66 -10.87 -7.61
C VAL A 181 -21.15 -11.71 -6.43
N GLY A 182 -21.99 -12.60 -5.91
CA GLY A 182 -21.61 -13.58 -4.89
C GLY A 182 -21.02 -12.97 -3.62
N ASN A 183 -20.05 -13.69 -3.04
CA ASN A 183 -19.43 -13.37 -1.77
C ASN A 183 -18.18 -12.51 -1.96
N ARG A 184 -18.03 -11.47 -1.14
CA ARG A 184 -16.88 -10.56 -1.15
C ARG A 184 -16.54 -10.11 0.28
N ARG A 185 -15.26 -10.03 0.67
CA ARG A 185 -14.85 -9.30 1.88
C ARG A 185 -14.52 -7.87 1.52
N VAL A 186 -15.24 -6.94 2.15
CA VAL A 186 -15.11 -5.51 1.88
C VAL A 186 -15.21 -4.71 3.16
N TYR A 187 -14.69 -3.49 3.14
CA TYR A 187 -14.71 -2.59 4.28
C TYR A 187 -15.98 -1.75 4.28
N PHE A 188 -16.61 -1.60 5.44
CA PHE A 188 -17.72 -0.68 5.68
C PHE A 188 -17.31 0.34 6.75
N GLN A 189 -17.87 1.55 6.73
CA GLN A 189 -17.69 2.48 7.85
C GLN A 189 -18.43 1.98 9.09
N THR A 190 -17.82 2.06 10.27
CA THR A 190 -18.47 1.63 11.54
C THR A 190 -19.79 2.34 11.80
N SER A 191 -19.93 3.58 11.34
CA SER A 191 -21.11 4.43 11.51
C SER A 191 -22.40 3.87 10.89
N ILE A 192 -22.32 2.91 9.98
CA ILE A 192 -23.50 2.32 9.34
C ILE A 192 -24.15 1.20 10.16
N PHE A 193 -23.48 0.71 11.21
CA PHE A 193 -23.95 -0.45 11.98
C PHE A 193 -24.70 -0.04 13.25
N HIS A 194 -25.78 -0.76 13.58
CA HIS A 194 -26.53 -0.56 14.82
C HIS A 194 -25.71 -0.91 16.06
N SER A 195 -24.94 -2.00 15.99
CA SER A 195 -24.08 -2.47 17.07
C SER A 195 -22.94 -3.32 16.52
N LEU A 196 -21.75 -3.15 17.09
CA LEU A 196 -20.54 -3.91 16.79
C LEU A 196 -19.94 -4.55 18.06
N LYS A 197 -20.75 -4.71 19.12
CA LYS A 197 -20.29 -5.06 20.48
C LYS A 197 -19.37 -6.28 20.57
N TRP A 198 -19.51 -7.23 19.66
CA TRP A 198 -18.77 -8.50 19.67
C TRP A 198 -17.71 -8.59 18.58
N VAL A 199 -17.66 -7.61 17.67
CA VAL A 199 -16.69 -7.60 16.58
C VAL A 199 -15.34 -7.16 17.15
N PRO A 200 -14.28 -7.99 17.05
CA PRO A 200 -12.99 -7.65 17.63
C PRO A 200 -12.37 -6.44 16.94
N SER A 201 -11.75 -5.54 17.71
CA SER A 201 -10.93 -4.48 17.16
C SER A 201 -9.49 -4.95 17.01
N VAL A 202 -8.88 -4.66 15.86
CA VAL A 202 -7.53 -5.08 15.52
C VAL A 202 -6.70 -3.90 15.04
N SER A 203 -5.39 -4.02 15.23
CA SER A 203 -4.38 -3.21 14.55
C SER A 203 -3.55 -4.19 13.73
N LEU A 204 -3.60 -4.04 12.41
CA LEU A 204 -2.88 -4.95 11.52
C LEU A 204 -1.41 -4.52 11.43
N GLU A 205 -0.51 -5.46 11.69
CA GLU A 205 0.92 -5.31 11.48
C GLU A 205 1.27 -5.85 10.08
N GLY A 206 1.97 -5.06 9.28
CA GLY A 206 2.36 -5.43 7.92
C GLY A 206 3.77 -6.02 7.88
N TYR A 207 3.91 -7.14 7.18
CA TYR A 207 5.17 -7.80 6.90
C TYR A 207 5.51 -7.62 5.41
N PRO A 208 6.70 -7.11 5.08
CA PRO A 208 7.09 -6.91 3.69
C PRO A 208 7.19 -8.25 2.96
N ALA A 209 6.64 -8.30 1.75
CA ALA A 209 6.70 -9.46 0.87
C ALA A 209 6.66 -9.02 -0.60
N TYR A 210 6.73 -9.96 -1.54
CA TYR A 210 6.53 -9.70 -2.95
C TYR A 210 5.80 -10.85 -3.66
N THR A 211 5.16 -10.55 -4.78
CA THR A 211 4.52 -11.58 -5.61
C THR A 211 5.53 -12.39 -6.42
N LEU A 212 5.30 -13.69 -6.54
CA LEU A 212 6.14 -14.59 -7.34
C LEU A 212 5.78 -14.60 -8.83
N GLU A 213 4.51 -14.40 -9.17
CA GLU A 213 4.01 -14.37 -10.55
C GLU A 213 3.02 -13.21 -10.76
N THR A 214 2.61 -13.00 -12.01
CA THR A 214 1.49 -12.10 -12.33
C THR A 214 0.18 -12.82 -12.02
N LEU A 215 -0.70 -12.20 -11.24
CA LEU A 215 -1.96 -12.83 -10.81
C LEU A 215 -3.09 -11.82 -10.62
N THR A 216 -4.31 -12.36 -10.50
CA THR A 216 -5.51 -11.60 -10.14
C THR A 216 -5.92 -11.94 -8.70
N PRO A 217 -5.84 -10.99 -7.75
CA PRO A 217 -6.25 -11.18 -6.37
C PRO A 217 -7.76 -11.45 -6.24
N ARG A 218 -8.19 -11.85 -5.04
CA ARG A 218 -9.60 -12.11 -4.71
C ARG A 218 -10.14 -11.18 -3.65
N PHE A 219 -11.47 -11.06 -3.61
CA PHE A 219 -12.17 -10.36 -2.53
C PHE A 219 -12.20 -11.13 -1.21
N GLY A 220 -11.73 -12.37 -1.13
CA GLY A 220 -11.71 -13.16 0.11
C GLY A 220 -10.84 -14.41 -0.05
N PRO A 221 -10.55 -15.13 1.06
CA PRO A 221 -9.72 -16.33 1.01
C PRO A 221 -10.49 -17.49 0.37
N GLY A 222 -10.00 -17.96 -0.76
CA GLY A 222 -10.52 -19.13 -1.45
C GLY A 222 -11.51 -18.86 -2.59
N MET A 223 -11.87 -19.94 -3.27
CA MET A 223 -12.57 -19.91 -4.55
C MET A 223 -14.06 -19.54 -4.45
N LYS A 224 -14.63 -19.50 -3.24
CA LYS A 224 -16.02 -19.05 -3.01
C LYS A 224 -16.19 -17.53 -3.16
N TYR A 225 -15.08 -16.78 -3.15
CA TYR A 225 -15.05 -15.34 -3.33
C TYR A 225 -14.71 -14.98 -4.76
N ASP A 226 -15.34 -13.91 -5.24
CA ASP A 226 -15.09 -13.39 -6.58
C ASP A 226 -13.63 -12.95 -6.77
N SER A 227 -13.16 -13.12 -8.01
CA SER A 227 -11.93 -12.50 -8.48
C SER A 227 -12.06 -10.97 -8.45
N PHE A 228 -10.96 -10.30 -8.15
CA PHE A 228 -10.86 -8.84 -8.18
C PHE A 228 -10.12 -8.40 -9.44
N ASP A 229 -10.78 -8.56 -10.60
CA ASP A 229 -10.15 -8.41 -11.93
C ASP A 229 -9.51 -7.04 -12.18
N GLN A 230 -9.99 -5.99 -11.52
CA GLN A 230 -9.44 -4.63 -11.62
C GLN A 230 -8.19 -4.39 -10.75
N ALA A 231 -7.81 -5.37 -9.93
CA ALA A 231 -6.67 -5.31 -9.04
C ALA A 231 -5.54 -6.24 -9.52
N GLN A 232 -5.40 -6.46 -10.83
CA GLN A 232 -4.34 -7.30 -11.37
C GLN A 232 -2.96 -6.79 -10.92
N ILE A 233 -2.13 -7.70 -10.43
CA ILE A 233 -0.78 -7.41 -9.92
C ILE A 233 0.25 -8.22 -10.70
N GLY A 234 1.37 -7.56 -11.02
CA GLY A 234 2.49 -8.18 -11.73
C GLY A 234 3.36 -9.00 -10.80
N GLN A 235 4.24 -9.82 -11.39
CA GLN A 235 5.34 -10.46 -10.68
C GLN A 235 6.28 -9.42 -10.02
N GLY A 236 6.79 -9.73 -8.84
CA GLY A 236 7.72 -8.89 -8.09
C GLY A 236 7.08 -7.64 -7.48
N THR A 237 5.75 -7.55 -7.45
CA THR A 237 5.04 -6.42 -6.86
C THR A 237 5.26 -6.44 -5.34
N PRO A 238 5.76 -5.34 -4.74
CA PRO A 238 5.87 -5.24 -3.29
C PRO A 238 4.51 -5.30 -2.60
N LEU A 239 4.45 -6.07 -1.51
CA LEU A 239 3.28 -6.30 -0.68
C LEU A 239 3.58 -5.95 0.77
N GLN A 240 2.53 -5.62 1.51
CA GLN A 240 2.49 -5.70 2.97
C GLN A 240 1.49 -6.78 3.36
N VAL A 241 1.98 -7.96 3.73
CA VAL A 241 1.15 -9.07 4.21
C VAL A 241 0.76 -8.79 5.65
N PHE A 242 -0.53 -8.86 5.98
CA PHE A 242 -0.99 -8.69 7.35
C PHE A 242 -1.13 -10.02 8.09
N PHE A 243 -1.67 -11.03 7.41
CA PHE A 243 -1.89 -12.37 7.97
C PHE A 243 -2.25 -13.37 6.88
N GLU A 244 -2.17 -14.65 7.24
CA GLU A 244 -2.68 -15.78 6.47
C GLU A 244 -4.00 -16.30 7.05
N GLU A 245 -4.91 -16.69 6.15
CA GLU A 245 -6.14 -17.42 6.44
C GLU A 245 -6.39 -18.46 5.35
N ASN A 246 -6.49 -19.74 5.72
CA ASN A 246 -6.86 -20.84 4.81
C ASN A 246 -5.99 -20.96 3.54
N GLY A 247 -4.68 -20.70 3.64
CA GLY A 247 -3.75 -20.74 2.50
C GLY A 247 -3.79 -19.48 1.61
N TRP A 248 -4.36 -18.38 2.11
CA TRP A 248 -4.39 -17.09 1.44
C TRP A 248 -3.85 -16.03 2.37
N VAL A 249 -3.02 -15.13 1.85
CA VAL A 249 -2.57 -13.96 2.59
C VAL A 249 -3.49 -12.77 2.31
N PHE A 250 -3.84 -12.04 3.37
CA PHE A 250 -4.46 -10.73 3.25
C PHE A 250 -3.37 -9.67 3.19
N ALA A 251 -3.24 -8.99 2.06
CA ALA A 251 -2.11 -8.10 1.79
C ALA A 251 -2.55 -6.76 1.20
N GLU A 252 -1.77 -5.72 1.49
CA GLU A 252 -1.85 -4.39 0.87
C GLU A 252 -0.78 -4.23 -0.20
N PHE A 253 -1.14 -3.63 -1.33
CA PHE A 253 -0.24 -3.35 -2.45
C PHE A 253 -0.73 -2.17 -3.28
N ASP A 254 0.18 -1.61 -4.10
CA ASP A 254 -0.18 -0.56 -5.05
C ASP A 254 -0.61 -1.17 -6.39
N CYS A 255 -1.79 -0.78 -6.85
CA CYS A 255 -2.36 -1.17 -8.14
C CYS A 255 -2.49 0.07 -9.02
N SER A 256 -1.97 0.01 -10.23
CA SER A 256 -1.97 1.15 -11.16
C SER A 256 -3.37 1.69 -11.49
N GLU A 257 -4.39 0.83 -11.51
CA GLU A 257 -5.78 1.22 -11.80
C GLU A 257 -6.51 1.80 -10.58
N LEU A 258 -6.24 1.27 -9.39
CA LEU A 258 -7.05 1.49 -8.18
C LEU A 258 -6.31 2.25 -7.07
N GLY A 259 -5.00 2.47 -7.22
CA GLY A 259 -4.09 2.89 -6.16
C GLY A 259 -3.86 1.76 -5.15
N ILE A 260 -3.74 2.11 -3.87
CA ILE A 260 -3.55 1.12 -2.80
C ILE A 260 -4.80 0.24 -2.64
N VAL A 261 -4.60 -1.07 -2.71
CA VAL A 261 -5.61 -2.12 -2.59
C VAL A 261 -5.20 -3.10 -1.51
N ARG A 262 -6.18 -3.53 -0.70
CA ARG A 262 -6.10 -4.72 0.15
C ARG A 262 -6.94 -5.84 -0.43
N ALA A 263 -6.31 -6.97 -0.69
CA ALA A 263 -6.96 -8.13 -1.28
C ALA A 263 -6.30 -9.44 -0.82
N TRP A 264 -6.85 -10.54 -1.30
CA TRP A 264 -6.43 -11.89 -0.93
C TRP A 264 -5.61 -12.51 -2.06
N ILE A 265 -4.44 -13.02 -1.73
CA ILE A 265 -3.49 -13.64 -2.65
C ILE A 265 -3.18 -15.06 -2.15
N PRO A 266 -3.10 -16.09 -3.01
CA PRO A 266 -2.68 -17.42 -2.56
C PRO A 266 -1.30 -17.38 -1.91
N VAL A 267 -1.11 -18.07 -0.79
CA VAL A 267 0.14 -18.02 -0.03
C VAL A 267 1.34 -18.49 -0.86
N GLU A 268 1.13 -19.46 -1.76
CA GLU A 268 2.15 -19.99 -2.67
C GLU A 268 2.62 -18.99 -3.73
N GLN A 269 2.00 -17.81 -3.82
CA GLN A 269 2.35 -16.75 -4.74
C GLN A 269 3.08 -15.58 -4.07
N VAL A 270 3.45 -15.71 -2.79
CA VAL A 270 4.04 -14.63 -1.98
C VAL A 270 5.30 -15.12 -1.27
N GLN A 271 6.34 -14.28 -1.25
CA GLN A 271 7.62 -14.53 -0.57
C GLN A 271 8.15 -13.29 0.14
#